data_AF-A0A4Z0WEF1-F1
#
_entry.id   AF-A0A4Z0WEF1-F1
#
_cell.length_a   1.000
_cell.length_b   1.000
_cell.length_c   1.000
_cell.angle_alpha   90.00
_cell.angle_beta   90.00
_cell.angle_gamma   90.00
#
_symmetry.space_group_name_H-M   'P 1'
#
loop_
_entity.id
_entity.type
_entity.pdbx_description
1 polymer ?
#
loop_
_entity_poly.entity_id
_entity_poly.type
_entity_poly.pdbx_seq_one_letter_code
_entity_poly.pdbx_strand_id
1 'polypeptide(L)'
;MLSQVFNEALKAFLQAEAQNIISGVSERNLCARLAMPLQMMASDNGYAGYYADPEYNRKQNGKVKTILDDDMQVVNITCDLILHSRGEIMEKDNLIAIEMKKSERPEEEKISDRARLRTLTKSSFDGVWSYDGKTHPEHVCGYELGYFVELDRENKSYVVQMFQAGELINEYGGKFGL
;
A
#
# COMPACT_ATOMS: atom_id res chain seq x y z
N MET A 1 13.03 3.89 -10.02
CA MET A 1 12.19 2.66 -9.94
C MET A 1 11.16 2.84 -8.84
N LEU A 2 9.96 2.25 -8.95
CA LEU A 2 8.86 2.46 -7.99
C LEU A 2 9.23 2.09 -6.55
N SER A 3 10.05 1.05 -6.36
CA SER A 3 10.59 0.68 -5.04
C SER A 3 11.52 1.73 -4.44
N GLN A 4 12.27 2.48 -5.25
CA GLN A 4 13.10 3.59 -4.79
C GLN A 4 12.24 4.74 -4.30
N VAL A 5 11.16 5.06 -5.01
CA VAL A 5 10.17 6.08 -4.59
C VAL A 5 9.63 5.75 -3.20
N PHE A 6 9.20 4.50 -2.96
CA PHE A 6 8.73 4.08 -1.65
C PHE A 6 9.83 4.17 -0.58
N ASN A 7 11.03 3.65 -0.85
CA ASN A 7 12.12 3.60 0.13
C ASN A 7 12.57 5.01 0.56
N GLU A 8 12.67 5.94 -0.40
CA GLU A 8 13.00 7.34 -0.10
C GLU A 8 11.88 8.01 0.69
N ALA A 9 10.61 7.74 0.36
CA ALA A 9 9.47 8.31 1.05
C ALA A 9 9.37 7.81 2.49
N LEU A 10 9.57 6.51 2.68
CA LEU A 10 9.61 5.88 4.00
C LEU A 10 10.75 6.45 4.84
N LYS A 11 11.95 6.64 4.25
CA LYS A 11 13.08 7.25 4.95
C LYS A 11 12.76 8.69 5.40
N ALA A 12 12.19 9.50 4.53
CA ALA A 12 11.79 10.87 4.85
C ALA A 12 10.72 10.89 5.96
N PHE A 13 9.71 10.01 5.85
CA PHE A 13 8.67 9.83 6.87
C PHE A 13 9.27 9.43 8.22
N LEU A 14 10.10 8.39 8.29
CA LEU A 14 10.71 7.91 9.53
C LEU A 14 11.57 8.98 10.21
N GLN A 15 12.23 9.83 9.42
CA GLN A 15 13.02 10.95 9.93
C GLN A 15 12.13 12.07 10.48
N ALA A 16 11.11 12.49 9.74
CA ALA A 16 10.25 13.61 10.12
C ALA A 16 9.25 13.25 11.24
N GLU A 17 8.77 12.00 11.26
CA GLU A 17 7.65 11.57 12.10
C GLU A 17 8.08 10.69 13.28
N ALA A 18 9.39 10.55 13.54
CA ALA A 18 9.91 9.72 14.63
C ALA A 18 9.22 9.98 15.98
N GLN A 19 9.00 11.25 16.34
CA GLN A 19 8.32 11.62 17.60
C GLN A 19 6.83 11.27 17.60
N ASN A 20 6.15 11.36 16.45
CA ASN A 20 4.76 10.93 16.32
C ASN A 20 4.63 9.41 16.46
N ILE A 21 5.59 8.66 15.90
CA ILE A 21 5.65 7.20 16.07
C ILE A 21 5.89 6.85 17.56
N ILE A 22 6.88 7.47 18.20
CA ILE A 22 7.23 7.23 19.61
C ILE A 22 6.07 7.58 20.55
N SER A 23 5.39 8.71 20.32
CA SER A 23 4.24 9.13 21.13
C SER A 23 2.97 8.29 20.90
N GLY A 24 3.01 7.33 19.96
CA GLY A 24 1.91 6.42 19.71
C GLY A 24 0.75 7.04 18.95
N VAL A 25 1.02 8.03 18.09
CA VAL A 25 0.02 8.59 17.16
C VAL A 25 -0.64 7.46 16.35
N SER A 26 -1.90 7.63 15.96
CA SER A 26 -2.68 6.59 15.26
C SER A 26 -2.10 6.23 13.89
N GLU A 27 -2.22 4.97 13.49
CA GLU A 27 -1.79 4.46 12.18
C GLU A 27 -2.37 5.29 11.03
N ARG A 28 -3.66 5.64 11.09
CA ARG A 28 -4.32 6.52 10.11
C ARG A 28 -3.61 7.85 9.93
N ASN A 29 -3.17 8.49 11.03
CA ASN A 29 -2.45 9.75 10.94
C ASN A 29 -1.05 9.52 10.36
N LEU A 30 -0.33 8.50 10.81
CA LEU A 30 0.99 8.14 10.29
C LEU A 30 0.96 7.86 8.78
N CYS A 31 -0.07 7.15 8.29
CA CYS A 31 -0.30 6.92 6.86
C CYS A 31 -0.55 8.22 6.10
N ALA A 32 -1.35 9.14 6.64
CA ALA A 32 -1.53 10.47 6.04
C ALA A 32 -0.22 11.28 5.99
N ARG A 33 0.67 11.10 6.98
CA ARG A 33 2.00 11.72 6.98
C ARG A 33 2.95 11.08 5.98
N LEU A 34 2.92 9.75 5.80
CA LEU A 34 3.70 9.03 4.77
C LEU A 34 3.21 9.33 3.34
N ALA A 35 1.91 9.58 3.16
CA ALA A 35 1.32 9.92 1.87
C ALA A 35 1.97 11.17 1.24
N MET A 36 2.32 12.16 2.06
CA MET A 36 2.90 13.43 1.59
C MET A 36 4.24 13.25 0.85
N PRO A 37 5.30 12.68 1.45
CA PRO A 37 6.55 12.42 0.74
C PRO A 37 6.37 11.36 -0.36
N LEU A 38 5.48 10.37 -0.19
CA LEU A 38 5.24 9.35 -1.20
C LEU A 38 4.72 9.97 -2.52
N GLN A 39 3.70 10.84 -2.44
CA GLN A 39 3.16 11.50 -3.64
C GLN A 39 4.18 12.45 -4.27
N MET A 40 4.90 13.23 -3.45
CA MET A 40 5.93 14.16 -3.94
C MET A 40 7.01 13.41 -4.72
N MET A 41 7.58 12.35 -4.12
CA MET A 41 8.63 11.56 -4.75
C MET A 41 8.13 10.79 -5.97
N ALA A 42 6.89 10.30 -5.94
CA ALA A 42 6.27 9.68 -7.11
C ALA A 42 6.22 10.68 -8.28
N SER A 43 5.71 11.89 -8.03
CA SER A 43 5.67 12.96 -9.03
C SER A 43 7.06 13.29 -9.58
N ASP A 44 8.05 13.47 -8.71
CA ASP A 44 9.43 13.82 -9.11
C ASP A 44 10.13 12.69 -9.91
N ASN A 45 9.66 11.45 -9.76
CA ASN A 45 10.18 10.27 -10.46
C ASN A 45 9.33 9.84 -11.68
N GLY A 46 8.53 10.75 -12.24
CA GLY A 46 7.80 10.52 -13.49
C GLY A 46 6.43 9.85 -13.33
N TYR A 47 5.90 9.78 -12.11
CA TYR A 47 4.54 9.32 -11.82
C TYR A 47 3.60 10.51 -11.53
N ALA A 48 3.70 11.58 -12.32
CA ALA A 48 2.73 12.66 -12.29
C ALA A 48 1.33 12.11 -12.64
N GLY A 49 0.29 12.60 -11.95
CA GLY A 49 -1.08 12.08 -12.07
C GLY A 49 -1.40 10.88 -11.16
N TYR A 50 -0.44 10.43 -10.34
CA TYR A 50 -0.69 9.49 -9.25
C TYR A 50 -0.81 10.22 -7.91
N TYR A 51 -1.70 9.72 -7.08
CA TYR A 51 -2.05 10.28 -5.79
C TYR A 51 -1.76 9.28 -4.69
N ALA A 52 -1.20 9.76 -3.57
CA ALA A 52 -1.05 8.93 -2.37
C ALA A 52 -2.25 9.22 -1.45
N ASP A 53 -3.22 8.31 -1.43
CA ASP A 53 -4.47 8.50 -0.69
C ASP A 53 -4.61 7.49 0.46
N PRO A 54 -4.70 7.96 1.71
CA PRO A 54 -5.06 7.10 2.84
C PRO A 54 -6.51 6.62 2.75
N GLU A 55 -6.76 5.35 3.07
CA GLU A 55 -8.09 4.73 3.15
C GLU A 55 -8.99 4.94 1.90
N TYR A 56 -8.39 5.11 0.72
CA TYR A 56 -9.17 5.32 -0.50
C TYR A 56 -9.81 4.03 -0.99
N ASN A 57 -11.15 4.02 -1.00
CA ASN A 57 -11.94 2.82 -1.28
C ASN A 57 -12.98 3.03 -2.40
N ARG A 58 -12.77 4.02 -3.28
CA ARG A 58 -13.66 4.27 -4.42
C ARG A 58 -13.07 3.74 -5.73
N LYS A 59 -13.93 3.40 -6.67
CA LYS A 59 -13.60 3.14 -8.08
C LYS A 59 -14.61 3.90 -8.97
N GLN A 60 -14.64 3.60 -10.27
CA GLN A 60 -15.47 4.29 -11.25
C GLN A 60 -16.91 4.42 -10.80
N ASN A 61 -17.51 5.58 -11.08
CA ASN A 61 -18.88 5.93 -10.69
C ASN A 61 -19.14 5.89 -9.17
N GLY A 62 -18.11 6.07 -8.35
CA GLY A 62 -18.23 6.12 -6.90
C GLY A 62 -18.51 4.78 -6.22
N LYS A 63 -18.36 3.66 -6.95
CA LYS A 63 -18.50 2.31 -6.38
C LYS A 63 -17.38 2.01 -5.37
N VAL A 64 -17.64 1.14 -4.41
CA VAL A 64 -16.64 0.71 -3.42
C VAL A 64 -15.63 -0.27 -4.08
N LYS A 65 -14.35 -0.16 -3.73
CA LYS A 65 -13.31 -1.12 -4.12
C LYS A 65 -13.57 -2.46 -3.43
N THR A 66 -13.54 -3.54 -4.21
CA THR A 66 -13.67 -4.91 -3.70
C THR A 66 -12.51 -5.76 -4.18
N ILE A 67 -12.15 -6.79 -3.42
CA ILE A 67 -11.27 -7.88 -3.86
C ILE A 67 -12.07 -9.18 -3.95
N LEU A 68 -11.56 -10.11 -4.75
CA LEU A 68 -11.94 -11.51 -4.67
C LEU A 68 -10.91 -12.19 -3.76
N ASP A 69 -11.35 -12.76 -2.64
CA ASP A 69 -10.45 -13.50 -1.77
C ASP A 69 -10.19 -14.93 -2.29
N ASP A 70 -9.36 -15.70 -1.59
CA ASP A 70 -9.00 -17.05 -2.01
C ASP A 70 -10.19 -18.04 -1.95
N ASP A 71 -11.28 -17.68 -1.25
CA ASP A 71 -12.54 -18.44 -1.18
C ASP A 71 -13.57 -17.96 -2.23
N MET A 72 -13.13 -17.16 -3.21
CA MET A 72 -13.94 -16.56 -4.27
C MET A 72 -15.06 -15.65 -3.74
N GLN A 73 -14.90 -15.08 -2.54
CA GLN A 73 -15.85 -14.14 -1.96
C GLN A 73 -15.47 -12.71 -2.30
N VAL A 74 -16.50 -11.89 -2.56
CA VAL A 74 -16.33 -10.46 -2.83
C VAL A 74 -16.30 -9.71 -1.51
N VAL A 75 -15.14 -9.12 -1.19
CA VAL A 75 -14.92 -8.41 0.07
C VAL A 75 -14.58 -6.95 -0.21
N ASN A 76 -15.19 -6.02 0.53
CA ASN A 76 -14.82 -4.61 0.49
C ASN A 76 -13.39 -4.44 0.97
N ILE A 77 -12.59 -3.65 0.25
CA ILE A 77 -11.20 -3.40 0.63
C ILE A 77 -10.94 -1.93 0.88
N THR A 78 -10.17 -1.65 1.92
CA THR A 78 -9.63 -0.33 2.23
C THR A 78 -8.23 -0.57 2.80
N CYS A 79 -7.21 -0.32 1.99
CA CYS A 79 -5.83 -0.31 2.48
C CYS A 79 -5.56 0.96 3.27
N ASP A 80 -4.59 0.89 4.18
CA ASP A 80 -4.20 2.06 4.96
C ASP A 80 -3.70 3.22 4.07
N LEU A 81 -2.93 2.92 3.02
CA LEU A 81 -2.44 3.90 2.04
C LEU A 81 -2.25 3.26 0.66
N ILE A 82 -2.63 3.97 -0.40
CA ILE A 82 -2.38 3.56 -1.78
C ILE A 82 -1.75 4.67 -2.62
N LEU A 83 -0.91 4.30 -3.59
CA LEU A 83 -0.46 5.15 -4.68
C LEU A 83 -1.14 4.69 -5.98
N HIS A 84 -2.01 5.53 -6.52
CA HIS A 84 -2.89 5.17 -7.64
C HIS A 84 -3.31 6.39 -8.47
N SER A 85 -3.86 6.17 -9.65
CA SER A 85 -4.31 7.26 -10.54
C SER A 85 -5.76 7.68 -10.31
N ARG A 86 -6.45 7.11 -9.31
CA ARG A 86 -7.91 7.26 -9.08
C ARG A 86 -8.76 6.84 -10.29
N GLY A 87 -8.24 5.95 -11.13
CA GLY A 87 -8.85 5.47 -12.36
C GLY A 87 -8.57 6.32 -13.60
N GLU A 88 -7.75 7.38 -13.51
CA GLU A 88 -7.41 8.26 -14.64
C GLU A 88 -6.49 7.57 -15.67
N ILE A 89 -5.66 6.63 -15.23
CA ILE A 89 -4.70 5.88 -16.05
C ILE A 89 -5.08 4.41 -16.04
N MET A 90 -6.00 4.01 -16.91
CA MET A 90 -6.60 2.68 -16.89
C MET A 90 -5.59 1.53 -17.07
N GLU A 91 -4.58 1.71 -17.93
CA GLU A 91 -3.55 0.68 -18.17
C GLU A 91 -2.67 0.39 -16.95
N LYS A 92 -2.61 1.34 -15.99
CA LYS A 92 -1.70 1.25 -14.85
C LYS A 92 -2.23 1.98 -13.61
N ASP A 93 -3.50 1.76 -13.26
CA ASP A 93 -4.15 2.57 -12.23
C ASP A 93 -3.52 2.41 -10.83
N ASN A 94 -3.19 1.18 -10.45
CA ASN A 94 -2.76 0.84 -9.10
C ASN A 94 -1.25 0.57 -9.06
N LEU A 95 -0.47 1.42 -8.40
CA LEU A 95 0.99 1.26 -8.29
C LEU A 95 1.40 0.58 -6.99
N ILE A 96 1.06 1.18 -5.86
CA ILE A 96 1.51 0.72 -4.54
C ILE A 96 0.32 0.59 -3.59
N ALA A 97 0.23 -0.54 -2.89
CA ALA A 97 -0.62 -0.70 -1.72
C ALA A 97 0.25 -0.80 -0.46
N ILE A 98 -0.15 -0.14 0.63
CA ILE A 98 0.58 -0.12 1.89
C ILE A 98 -0.39 -0.44 3.02
N GLU A 99 0.02 -1.35 3.88
CA GLU A 99 -0.60 -1.60 5.19
C GLU A 99 0.43 -1.25 6.27
N MET A 100 0.02 -0.47 7.28
CA MET A 100 0.91 0.01 8.34
C MET A 100 0.37 -0.42 9.70
N LYS A 101 1.21 -1.13 10.46
CA LYS A 101 0.85 -1.61 11.79
C LYS A 101 1.86 -1.23 12.85
N LYS A 102 1.38 -0.92 14.04
CA LYS A 102 2.22 -0.88 15.23
C LYS A 102 2.56 -2.31 15.68
N SER A 103 3.75 -2.51 16.20
CA SER A 103 4.24 -3.85 16.55
C SER A 103 3.41 -4.52 17.65
N GLU A 104 2.81 -3.73 18.54
CA GLU A 104 1.93 -4.21 19.61
C GLU A 104 0.53 -4.64 19.15
N ARG A 105 0.18 -4.47 17.86
CA ARG A 105 -1.10 -4.96 17.32
C ARG A 105 -1.15 -6.50 17.29
N PRO A 106 -2.35 -7.11 17.41
CA PRO A 106 -2.50 -8.56 17.34
C PRO A 106 -1.93 -9.15 16.05
N GLU A 107 -1.27 -10.31 16.16
CA GLU A 107 -0.64 -10.97 15.02
C GLU A 107 -1.65 -11.38 13.93
N GLU A 108 -2.89 -11.71 14.33
CA GLU A 108 -3.98 -12.04 13.40
C GLU A 108 -4.31 -10.88 12.44
N GLU A 109 -4.26 -9.63 12.93
CA GLU A 109 -4.46 -8.44 12.09
C GLU A 109 -3.33 -8.33 11.06
N LYS A 110 -2.08 -8.52 11.50
CA LYS A 110 -0.90 -8.46 10.62
C LYS A 110 -0.92 -9.57 9.56
N ILE A 111 -1.36 -10.77 9.93
CA ILE A 111 -1.55 -11.89 8.98
C ILE A 111 -2.59 -11.51 7.93
N SER A 112 -3.73 -10.94 8.34
CA SER A 112 -4.79 -10.48 7.43
C SER A 112 -4.28 -9.41 6.45
N ASP A 113 -3.53 -8.42 6.93
CA ASP A 113 -2.98 -7.36 6.10
C ASP A 113 -1.96 -7.88 5.07
N ARG A 114 -1.08 -8.81 5.48
CA ARG A 114 -0.16 -9.48 4.55
C ARG A 114 -0.88 -10.32 3.50
N ALA A 115 -1.90 -11.09 3.89
CA ALA A 115 -2.71 -11.86 2.96
C ALA A 115 -3.37 -10.95 1.93
N ARG A 116 -3.91 -9.81 2.38
CA ARG A 116 -4.49 -8.79 1.51
C ARG A 116 -3.49 -8.22 0.51
N LEU A 117 -2.27 -7.89 0.93
CA LEU A 117 -1.21 -7.40 0.03
C LEU A 117 -0.79 -8.43 -1.01
N ARG A 118 -0.74 -9.72 -0.64
CA ARG A 118 -0.53 -10.81 -1.62
C ARG A 118 -1.65 -10.81 -2.66
N THR A 119 -2.90 -10.81 -2.22
CA THR A 119 -4.08 -10.78 -3.10
C THR A 119 -4.07 -9.58 -4.05
N LEU A 120 -3.77 -8.38 -3.54
CA LEU A 120 -3.72 -7.15 -4.33
C LEU A 120 -2.62 -7.10 -5.39
N THR A 121 -1.48 -7.75 -5.12
CA THR A 121 -0.32 -7.76 -6.00
C THR A 121 -0.32 -8.92 -7.00
N LYS A 122 -1.33 -9.82 -6.97
CA LYS A 122 -1.54 -10.80 -8.03
C LYS A 122 -1.81 -10.08 -9.37
N SER A 123 -1.24 -10.59 -10.46
CA SER A 123 -1.41 -10.03 -11.80
C SER A 123 -2.84 -10.20 -12.34
N SER A 124 -3.56 -11.24 -11.90
CA SER A 124 -4.96 -11.48 -12.20
C SER A 124 -5.51 -12.54 -11.26
N PHE A 125 -6.81 -12.48 -10.94
CA PHE A 125 -7.48 -13.57 -10.24
C PHE A 125 -7.71 -14.78 -11.16
N ASP A 126 -8.16 -14.56 -12.41
CA ASP A 126 -8.79 -15.64 -13.19
C ASP A 126 -8.34 -15.74 -14.66
N GLY A 127 -7.33 -14.98 -15.09
CA GLY A 127 -7.05 -14.84 -16.53
C GLY A 127 -8.17 -14.14 -17.34
N VAL A 128 -9.27 -13.76 -16.69
CA VAL A 128 -10.32 -12.86 -17.21
C VAL A 128 -9.95 -11.41 -16.89
N TRP A 129 -8.73 -11.01 -17.26
CA TRP A 129 -8.61 -9.64 -17.72
C TRP A 129 -9.24 -9.63 -19.09
N SER A 130 -10.18 -8.74 -19.31
CA SER A 130 -10.32 -8.16 -20.63
C SER A 130 -8.95 -7.53 -20.96
N TYR A 131 -8.07 -8.33 -21.55
CA TYR A 131 -6.88 -7.92 -22.30
C TYR A 131 -7.32 -7.16 -23.56
N ASP A 132 -8.31 -6.27 -23.43
CA ASP A 132 -8.73 -5.35 -24.47
C ASP A 132 -8.21 -3.93 -24.18
N GLY A 133 -7.67 -3.70 -22.96
CA GLY A 133 -7.22 -2.38 -22.51
C GLY A 133 -8.36 -1.35 -22.49
N LYS A 134 -9.62 -1.79 -22.39
CA LYS A 134 -10.81 -0.95 -22.54
C LYS A 134 -11.78 -1.05 -21.38
N THR A 135 -11.77 -2.15 -20.63
CA THR A 135 -12.72 -2.39 -19.54
C THR A 135 -12.04 -2.43 -18.17
N HIS A 136 -12.55 -1.63 -17.23
CA HIS A 136 -12.06 -1.63 -15.84
C HIS A 136 -12.43 -2.94 -15.11
N PRO A 137 -11.53 -3.46 -14.26
CA PRO A 137 -11.78 -4.70 -13.54
C PRO A 137 -12.90 -4.53 -12.50
N GLU A 138 -13.71 -5.57 -12.33
CA GLU A 138 -14.76 -5.61 -11.31
C GLU A 138 -14.17 -5.72 -9.90
N HIS A 139 -13.07 -6.45 -9.74
CA HIS A 139 -12.34 -6.61 -8.48
C HIS A 139 -10.93 -6.04 -8.60
N VAL A 140 -10.47 -5.36 -7.56
CA VAL A 140 -9.19 -4.66 -7.53
C VAL A 140 -8.06 -5.68 -7.38
N CYS A 141 -7.15 -5.69 -8.35
CA CYS A 141 -5.85 -6.37 -8.32
C CYS A 141 -4.88 -5.64 -9.26
N GLY A 142 -3.67 -6.18 -9.40
CA GLY A 142 -2.66 -5.63 -10.29
C GLY A 142 -1.91 -4.43 -9.71
N TYR A 143 -1.90 -4.28 -8.37
CA TYR A 143 -0.91 -3.38 -7.76
C TYR A 143 0.49 -3.88 -8.11
N GLU A 144 1.34 -2.99 -8.61
CA GLU A 144 2.72 -3.35 -8.98
C GLU A 144 3.51 -3.82 -7.74
N LEU A 145 3.34 -3.13 -6.60
CA LEU A 145 4.02 -3.41 -5.35
C LEU A 145 3.09 -3.32 -4.15
N GLY A 146 3.32 -4.15 -3.15
CA GLY A 146 2.69 -4.11 -1.83
C GLY A 146 3.73 -3.95 -0.73
N TYR A 147 3.44 -3.15 0.30
CA TYR A 147 4.32 -3.00 1.45
C TYR A 147 3.56 -3.16 2.77
N PHE A 148 4.01 -4.08 3.60
CA PHE A 148 3.61 -4.13 5.00
C PHE A 148 4.69 -3.42 5.82
N VAL A 149 4.31 -2.38 6.56
CA VAL A 149 5.22 -1.58 7.38
C VAL A 149 4.86 -1.77 8.85
N GLU A 150 5.75 -2.41 9.60
CA GLU A 150 5.59 -2.58 11.04
C GLU A 150 6.47 -1.59 11.80
N LEU A 151 5.88 -0.85 12.73
CA LEU A 151 6.55 0.16 13.54
C LEU A 151 6.60 -0.26 15.01
N ASP A 152 7.81 -0.42 15.52
CA ASP A 152 8.09 -0.70 16.93
C ASP A 152 8.59 0.58 17.62
N ARG A 153 7.69 1.21 18.38
CA ARG A 153 7.98 2.45 19.09
C ARG A 153 8.89 2.26 20.30
N GLU A 154 8.87 1.09 20.93
CA GLU A 154 9.65 0.81 22.15
C GLU A 154 11.13 0.64 21.79
N ASN A 155 11.39 -0.15 20.75
CA ASN A 155 12.74 -0.40 20.25
C ASN A 155 13.20 0.63 19.21
N LYS A 156 12.33 1.58 18.85
CA LYS A 156 12.55 2.58 17.78
C LYS A 156 13.01 1.93 16.46
N SER A 157 12.36 0.82 16.10
CA SER A 157 12.68 0.04 14.91
C SER A 157 11.48 -0.10 14.00
N TYR A 158 11.75 -0.38 12.74
CA TYR A 158 10.73 -0.73 11.78
C TYR A 158 11.13 -1.99 11.01
N VAL A 159 10.14 -2.71 10.52
CA VAL A 159 10.28 -3.81 9.57
C VAL A 159 9.40 -3.50 8.37
N VAL A 160 9.89 -3.82 7.18
CA VAL A 160 9.17 -3.72 5.92
C VAL A 160 9.21 -5.06 5.21
N GLN A 161 8.05 -5.51 4.77
CA GLN A 161 7.90 -6.66 3.89
C GLN A 161 7.35 -6.19 2.55
N MET A 162 8.02 -6.55 1.46
CA MET A 162 7.69 -6.16 0.09
C MET A 162 7.05 -7.32 -0.64
N PHE A 163 5.89 -7.07 -1.23
CA PHE A 163 5.10 -8.03 -1.99
C PHE A 163 5.05 -7.63 -3.46
N GLN A 164 5.17 -8.61 -4.36
CA GLN A 164 5.01 -8.43 -5.80
C GLN A 164 4.51 -9.75 -6.40
N ALA A 165 3.60 -9.68 -7.37
CA ALA A 165 3.02 -10.86 -8.03
C ALA A 165 2.41 -11.88 -7.05
N GLY A 166 1.89 -11.43 -5.91
CA GLY A 166 1.34 -12.29 -4.86
C GLY A 166 2.37 -12.89 -3.90
N GLU A 167 3.66 -12.61 -4.10
CA GLU A 167 4.74 -13.20 -3.32
C GLU A 167 5.49 -12.19 -2.46
N LEU A 168 5.98 -12.65 -1.30
CA LEU A 168 6.94 -11.91 -0.49
C LEU A 168 8.30 -12.01 -1.19
N ILE A 169 8.82 -10.88 -1.64
CA ILE A 169 10.06 -10.83 -2.43
C ILE A 169 11.24 -10.24 -1.65
N ASN A 170 10.98 -9.47 -0.59
CA ASN A 170 12.02 -8.90 0.25
C ASN A 170 11.49 -8.57 1.66
N GLU A 171 12.38 -8.63 2.64
CA GLU A 171 12.15 -8.16 4.00
C GLU A 171 13.38 -7.41 4.49
N TYR A 172 13.17 -6.23 5.07
CA TYR A 172 14.26 -5.43 5.62
C TYR A 172 13.76 -4.59 6.80
N GLY A 173 14.68 -4.07 7.60
CA GLY A 173 14.34 -3.25 8.74
C GLY A 173 15.45 -2.30 9.12
N GLY A 174 15.16 -1.44 10.09
CA GLY A 174 16.12 -0.44 10.57
C GLY A 174 15.67 0.22 11.86
N LYS A 175 16.39 1.29 12.21
CA LYS A 175 16.09 2.14 13.36
C LYS A 175 15.65 3.53 12.90
N PHE A 176 14.86 4.21 13.72
CA PHE A 176 14.45 5.60 13.50
C PHE A 176 14.63 6.43 14.77
N GLY A 177 14.63 7.77 14.63
CA GLY A 177 14.74 8.69 15.77
C GLY A 177 16.07 8.59 16.53
N LEU A 178 17.15 8.27 15.81
CA LEU A 178 18.54 8.33 16.27
C LEU A 178 19.12 9.73 16.03
#